data_AF-A0AAE0BZY0-F1
#
_entry.id   AF-A0AAE0BZY0-F1
#
_cell.length_a   1.000
_cell.length_b   1.000
_cell.length_c   1.000
_cell.angle_alpha   90.00
_cell.angle_beta   90.00
_cell.angle_gamma   90.00
#
_symmetry.space_group_name_H-M   'P 1'
#
loop_
_entity.id
_entity.type
_entity.pdbx_description
1 polymer ?
#
loop_
_entity_poly.entity_id
_entity_poly.type
_entity_poly.pdbx_seq_one_letter_code
_entity_poly.pdbx_strand_id
1 'polypeptide(L)'
;MVGGGHWVILLVRMDRHGEENKLQATVYDSLGGGRGNTENLKKALDIWAQEFCEQQNVTYDPVTLMTDSHQPDGYSCGIWVVKTTQHWKRFHEEGNCGRHWEAYLKQTMREEGDTQAAMLSMREHLRQMVLPIITRGSTDTGGPMQPGELEIT
;
A
#
# COMPACT_ATOMS: atom_id res chain seq x y z
N MET A 1 26.34 1.74 -0.02
CA MET A 1 25.17 1.10 -0.64
C MET A 1 23.94 1.60 0.08
N VAL A 2 23.11 2.42 -0.56
CA VAL A 2 21.79 2.77 0.00
C VAL A 2 20.92 1.54 -0.21
N GLY A 3 20.64 0.80 0.86
CA GLY A 3 19.79 -0.39 0.79
C GLY A 3 18.41 0.02 0.29
N GLY A 4 18.05 -0.37 -0.93
CA GLY A 4 16.70 -0.20 -1.42
C GLY A 4 15.78 -1.14 -0.66
N GLY A 5 14.90 -0.59 0.17
CA GLY A 5 13.86 -1.38 0.84
C GLY A 5 12.84 -1.88 -0.17
N HIS A 6 12.42 -3.14 -0.04
CA HIS A 6 11.27 -3.69 -0.76
C HIS A 6 10.00 -3.40 0.03
N TRP A 7 8.98 -2.86 -0.63
CA TRP A 7 7.71 -2.49 0.00
C TRP A 7 6.65 -3.54 -0.30
N VAL A 8 5.93 -3.95 0.75
CA VAL A 8 4.79 -4.86 0.70
C VAL A 8 3.62 -4.21 1.43
N ILE A 9 2.39 -4.61 1.12
CA ILE A 9 1.20 -4.10 1.83
C ILE A 9 0.49 -5.24 2.56
N LEU A 10 0.11 -4.94 3.80
CA LEU A 10 -0.75 -5.78 4.62
C LEU A 10 -2.14 -5.15 4.63
N LEU A 11 -3.14 -5.91 4.18
CA LEU A 11 -4.53 -5.48 4.19
C LEU A 11 -5.25 -6.31 5.24
N VAL A 12 -5.78 -5.65 6.26
CA VAL A 12 -6.52 -6.30 7.35
C VAL A 12 -7.91 -5.70 7.39
N ARG A 13 -8.90 -6.58 7.51
CA ARG A 13 -10.31 -6.22 7.56
C ARG A 13 -11.02 -7.00 8.64
N MET A 14 -12.00 -6.35 9.26
CA MET A 14 -13.01 -7.01 10.06
C MET A 14 -14.36 -6.87 9.36
N ASP A 15 -15.01 -8.01 9.13
CA ASP A 15 -16.33 -8.11 8.55
C ASP A 15 -17.36 -8.51 9.57
N ARG A 16 -18.58 -8.04 9.36
CA ARG A 16 -19.73 -8.51 10.10
C ARG A 16 -20.52 -9.49 9.25
N HIS A 17 -20.48 -10.77 9.62
CA HIS A 17 -21.28 -11.82 9.01
C HIS A 17 -22.40 -12.21 9.98
N GLY A 18 -23.53 -11.49 9.90
CA GLY A 18 -24.64 -11.68 10.83
C GLY A 18 -24.29 -11.21 12.26
N GLU A 19 -24.30 -12.14 13.21
CA GLU A 19 -23.91 -11.88 14.61
C GLU A 19 -22.40 -12.08 14.86
N GLU A 20 -21.67 -12.68 13.91
CA GLU A 20 -20.25 -12.97 14.07
C GLU A 20 -19.39 -11.91 13.37
N ASN A 21 -18.38 -11.44 14.09
CA ASN A 21 -17.30 -10.68 13.49
C ASN A 21 -16.26 -11.67 12.93
N LYS A 22 -15.72 -11.34 11.76
CA LYS A 22 -14.71 -12.14 11.07
C LYS A 22 -13.53 -11.29 10.64
N LEU A 23 -12.31 -11.70 11.00
CA LEU A 23 -11.09 -11.09 10.53
C LEU A 23 -10.61 -11.76 9.25
N GLN A 24 -10.23 -10.93 8.28
CA GLN A 24 -9.56 -11.34 7.05
C GLN A 24 -8.30 -10.51 6.87
N ALA A 25 -7.21 -11.17 6.50
CA ALA A 25 -5.93 -10.51 6.29
C ALA A 25 -5.25 -11.03 5.01
N THR A 26 -4.65 -10.13 4.26
CA THR A 26 -3.96 -10.41 3.00
C THR A 26 -2.59 -9.73 2.99
N VAL A 27 -1.57 -10.48 2.59
CA VAL A 27 -0.24 -9.97 2.26
C VAL A 27 -0.16 -9.85 0.74
N TYR A 28 0.11 -8.65 0.24
CA TYR A 28 0.37 -8.42 -1.18
C TYR A 28 1.81 -7.97 -1.40
N ASP A 29 2.50 -8.70 -2.27
CA ASP A 29 3.86 -8.45 -2.70
C ASP A 29 3.89 -8.40 -4.23
N SER A 30 4.20 -7.22 -4.78
CA SER A 30 4.20 -7.00 -6.23
C SER A 30 5.27 -7.79 -6.99
N LEU A 31 6.27 -8.36 -6.29
CA LEU A 31 7.27 -9.26 -6.85
C LEU A 31 6.90 -10.75 -6.70
N GLY A 32 5.68 -11.05 -6.23
CA GLY A 32 5.19 -12.42 -6.09
C GLY A 32 5.94 -13.25 -5.03
N GLY A 33 6.45 -12.62 -3.98
CA GLY A 33 7.16 -13.30 -2.89
C GLY A 33 8.61 -13.67 -3.19
N GLY A 34 9.12 -13.38 -4.39
CA GLY A 34 10.43 -13.86 -4.85
C GLY A 34 11.67 -13.12 -4.32
N ARG A 35 11.51 -11.98 -3.65
CA ARG A 35 12.65 -11.15 -3.17
C ARG A 35 12.55 -10.68 -1.72
N GLY A 36 11.58 -11.18 -0.96
CA GLY A 36 11.25 -10.70 0.37
C GLY A 36 11.06 -11.79 1.41
N ASN A 37 10.88 -11.35 2.65
CA ASN A 37 10.53 -12.21 3.78
C ASN A 37 9.00 -12.47 3.86
N THR A 38 8.33 -12.45 2.71
CA THR A 38 6.86 -12.33 2.59
C THR A 38 6.14 -13.52 3.21
N GLU A 39 6.71 -14.72 3.11
CA GLU A 39 6.21 -15.92 3.81
C GLU A 39 6.33 -15.81 5.33
N ASN A 40 7.44 -15.28 5.85
CA ASN A 40 7.57 -15.07 7.29
C ASN A 40 6.69 -13.93 7.78
N LEU A 41 6.44 -12.92 6.94
CA LEU A 41 5.47 -11.87 7.23
C LEU A 41 4.05 -12.43 7.28
N LYS A 42 3.68 -13.31 6.34
CA LYS A 42 2.43 -14.05 6.36
C LYS A 42 2.30 -14.86 7.65
N LYS A 43 3.32 -15.63 8.03
CA LYS A 43 3.32 -16.42 9.28
C LYS A 43 3.17 -15.54 10.52
N ALA A 44 3.91 -14.44 10.60
CA ALA A 44 3.81 -13.50 11.72
C ALA A 44 2.42 -12.88 11.81
N LEU A 45 1.83 -12.52 10.66
CA LEU A 45 0.47 -11.98 10.60
C LEU A 45 -0.58 -13.02 10.97
N ASP A 46 -0.37 -14.29 10.60
CA ASP A 46 -1.27 -15.40 10.92
C ASP A 46 -1.31 -15.68 12.43
N ILE A 47 -0.14 -15.69 13.08
CA ILE A 47 -0.01 -15.81 14.54
C ILE A 47 -0.73 -14.63 15.22
N TRP A 48 -0.44 -13.39 14.79
CA TRP A 48 -1.11 -12.21 15.33
C TRP A 48 -2.62 -12.26 15.14
N ALA A 49 -3.09 -12.65 13.95
CA ALA A 49 -4.51 -12.73 13.63
C ALA A 49 -5.23 -13.74 14.54
N GLN A 50 -4.62 -14.90 14.76
CA GLN A 50 -5.12 -15.93 15.67
C GLN A 50 -5.24 -15.38 17.11
N GLU A 51 -4.14 -14.84 17.65
CA GLU A 51 -4.11 -14.31 19.03
C GLU A 51 -5.12 -13.17 19.23
N PHE A 52 -5.22 -12.26 18.26
CA PHE A 52 -6.19 -11.17 18.29
C PHE A 52 -7.63 -11.71 18.28
N CYS A 53 -7.93 -12.70 17.44
CA CYS A 53 -9.27 -13.25 17.31
C CYS A 53 -9.72 -14.02 18.56
N GLU A 54 -8.81 -14.75 19.19
CA GLU A 54 -9.05 -15.39 20.50
C GLU A 54 -9.39 -14.35 21.58
N GLN A 55 -8.68 -13.22 21.62
CA GLN A 55 -8.92 -12.15 22.61
C GLN A 55 -10.21 -11.37 22.36
N GLN A 56 -10.59 -11.18 21.10
CA GLN A 56 -11.73 -10.35 20.73
C GLN A 56 -13.03 -11.15 20.51
N ASN A 57 -12.99 -12.49 20.64
CA ASN A 57 -14.10 -13.38 20.30
C ASN A 57 -14.59 -13.17 18.85
N VAL A 58 -13.62 -13.12 17.93
CA VAL A 58 -13.80 -12.90 16.49
C VAL A 58 -13.37 -14.18 15.77
N THR A 59 -14.00 -14.55 14.66
CA THR A 59 -13.54 -15.68 13.82
C THR A 59 -12.48 -15.20 12.83
N TYR A 60 -11.58 -16.07 12.35
CA TYR A 60 -10.60 -15.67 11.33
C TYR A 60 -10.49 -16.69 10.21
N ASP A 61 -10.22 -16.19 8.99
CA ASP A 61 -9.70 -17.03 7.90
C ASP A 61 -8.17 -16.96 7.93
N PRO A 62 -7.45 -18.04 7.58
CA PRO A 62 -6.00 -18.01 7.43
C PRO A 62 -5.55 -16.87 6.51
N VAL A 63 -4.45 -16.20 6.87
CA VAL A 63 -3.90 -15.08 6.09
C VAL A 63 -3.64 -15.53 4.65
N THR A 64 -4.16 -14.75 3.71
CA THR A 64 -3.94 -14.98 2.28
C THR A 64 -2.63 -14.32 1.85
N LEU A 65 -1.81 -15.03 1.09
CA LEU A 65 -0.61 -14.47 0.46
C LEU A 65 -0.85 -14.39 -1.04
N MET A 66 -0.82 -13.18 -1.59
CA MET A 66 -0.88 -12.96 -3.03
C MET A 66 0.51 -13.12 -3.64
N THR A 67 0.67 -14.13 -4.50
CA THR A 67 1.95 -14.52 -5.10
C THR A 67 2.09 -14.09 -6.56
N ASP A 68 1.08 -13.43 -7.13
CA ASP A 68 1.14 -12.92 -8.49
C ASP A 68 2.13 -11.75 -8.58
N SER A 69 3.13 -11.91 -9.45
CA SER A 69 4.10 -10.86 -9.73
C SER A 69 3.53 -9.90 -10.77
N HIS A 70 3.27 -8.67 -10.35
CA HIS A 70 2.78 -7.60 -11.23
C HIS A 70 3.85 -6.55 -11.52
N GLN A 71 4.93 -6.50 -10.73
CA GLN A 71 5.96 -5.48 -10.90
C GLN A 71 6.90 -5.82 -12.06
N PRO A 72 7.01 -4.94 -13.09
CA PRO A 72 7.87 -5.20 -14.25
C PRO A 72 9.34 -4.84 -14.02
N ASP A 73 9.68 -4.13 -12.94
CA ASP A 73 11.00 -3.57 -12.68
C ASP A 73 11.50 -3.86 -11.25
N GLY A 74 12.65 -3.33 -10.86
CA GLY A 74 13.25 -3.57 -9.54
C GLY A 74 12.98 -2.48 -8.48
N TYR A 75 12.17 -1.46 -8.77
CA TYR A 75 12.10 -0.24 -7.96
C TYR A 75 10.69 0.36 -7.79
N SER A 76 9.67 -0.20 -8.44
CA SER A 76 8.31 0.31 -8.40
C SER A 76 7.45 -0.24 -7.26
N CYS A 77 7.99 -1.06 -6.35
CA CYS A 77 7.22 -1.68 -5.25
C CYS A 77 6.46 -0.66 -4.39
N GLY A 78 7.02 0.52 -4.14
CA GLY A 78 6.32 1.60 -3.44
C GLY A 78 5.10 2.14 -4.21
N ILE A 79 5.19 2.26 -5.54
CA ILE A 79 4.05 2.66 -6.39
C ILE A 79 2.97 1.57 -6.37
N TRP A 80 3.38 0.30 -6.40
CA TRP A 80 2.46 -0.82 -6.27
C TRP A 80 1.69 -0.81 -4.95
N VAL A 81 2.33 -0.49 -3.83
CA VAL A 81 1.63 -0.29 -2.54
C VAL A 81 0.56 0.79 -2.64
N VAL A 82 0.89 1.95 -3.24
CA VAL A 82 -0.07 3.05 -3.42
C VAL A 82 -1.23 2.62 -4.32
N LYS A 83 -0.93 1.99 -5.46
CA LYS A 83 -1.92 1.49 -6.42
C LYS A 83 -2.86 0.48 -5.78
N THR A 84 -2.32 -0.54 -5.10
CA THR A 84 -3.12 -1.54 -4.39
C THR A 84 -4.00 -0.91 -3.30
N THR A 85 -3.51 0.12 -2.60
CA THR A 85 -4.33 0.87 -1.62
C THR A 85 -5.51 1.59 -2.28
N GLN A 86 -5.30 2.19 -3.47
CA GLN A 86 -6.37 2.84 -4.22
C GLN A 86 -7.43 1.83 -4.67
N HIS A 87 -7.02 0.65 -5.15
CA HIS A 87 -7.95 -0.42 -5.48
C HIS A 87 -8.68 -0.96 -4.26
N TRP A 88 -8.02 -1.08 -3.12
CA TRP A 88 -8.65 -1.52 -1.88
C TRP A 88 -9.75 -0.55 -1.45
N LYS A 89 -9.48 0.76 -1.54
CA LYS A 89 -10.48 1.80 -1.30
C LYS A 89 -11.66 1.66 -2.26
N ARG A 90 -11.40 1.57 -3.58
CA ARG A 90 -12.45 1.45 -4.60
C ARG A 90 -13.30 0.19 -4.40
N PHE A 91 -12.67 -0.94 -4.10
CA PHE A 91 -13.34 -2.21 -3.79
C PHE A 91 -14.40 -2.03 -2.70
N HIS A 92 -14.07 -1.27 -1.65
CA HIS A 92 -15.00 -0.95 -0.57
C HIS A 92 -16.08 0.05 -0.94
N GLU A 93 -15.75 1.10 -1.69
CA GLU A 93 -16.71 2.10 -2.16
C GLU A 93 -17.77 1.50 -3.10
N GLU A 94 -17.40 0.45 -3.85
CA GLU A 94 -18.32 -0.33 -4.69
C GLU A 94 -19.20 -1.31 -3.89
N GLY A 95 -19.06 -1.36 -2.56
CA GLY A 95 -19.82 -2.25 -1.70
C GLY A 95 -19.37 -3.71 -1.75
N ASN A 96 -18.21 -4.00 -2.35
CA ASN A 96 -17.71 -5.38 -2.41
C ASN A 96 -17.31 -5.87 -1.02
N CYS A 97 -17.64 -7.13 -0.75
CA CYS A 97 -17.25 -7.83 0.46
C CYS A 97 -16.42 -9.09 0.17
N GLY A 98 -15.46 -9.31 1.05
CA GLY A 98 -14.85 -10.57 1.39
C GLY A 98 -14.02 -11.14 0.26
N ARG A 99 -14.05 -12.48 0.19
CA ARG A 99 -13.28 -13.44 -0.63
C ARG A 99 -13.06 -13.11 -2.12
N HIS A 100 -13.57 -11.99 -2.61
CA HIS A 100 -13.41 -11.48 -3.96
C HIS A 100 -12.26 -10.47 -4.11
N TRP A 101 -11.63 -9.99 -3.04
CA TRP A 101 -10.54 -9.01 -3.16
C TRP A 101 -9.44 -9.45 -4.11
N GLU A 102 -8.95 -10.68 -3.97
CA GLU A 102 -7.88 -11.20 -4.81
C GLU A 102 -8.30 -11.22 -6.28
N ALA A 103 -9.52 -11.69 -6.57
CA ALA A 103 -10.07 -11.74 -7.92
C ALA A 103 -10.28 -10.33 -8.50
N TYR A 104 -10.77 -9.40 -7.68
CA TYR A 104 -10.95 -7.99 -8.03
C TYR A 104 -9.62 -7.33 -8.38
N LEU A 105 -8.61 -7.50 -7.52
CA LEU A 105 -7.29 -6.94 -7.76
C LEU A 105 -6.69 -7.52 -9.04
N LYS A 106 -6.77 -8.83 -9.24
CA LYS A 106 -6.29 -9.49 -10.46
C LYS A 106 -6.99 -8.97 -11.72
N GLN A 107 -8.29 -8.75 -11.65
CA GLN A 107 -9.06 -8.22 -12.78
C GLN A 107 -8.66 -6.78 -13.10
N THR A 108 -8.69 -5.91 -12.09
CA THR A 108 -8.35 -4.49 -12.25
C THR A 108 -6.93 -4.28 -12.74
N MET A 109 -5.96 -5.07 -12.26
CA MET A 109 -4.57 -5.00 -12.75
C MET A 109 -4.45 -5.41 -14.22
N ARG A 110 -5.14 -6.49 -14.63
CA ARG A 110 -5.18 -6.89 -16.05
C ARG A 110 -5.80 -5.82 -16.95
N GLU A 111 -6.84 -5.14 -16.49
CA GLU A 111 -7.54 -4.10 -17.26
C GLU A 111 -6.72 -2.81 -17.39
N GLU A 112 -6.03 -2.39 -16.31
CA GLU A 112 -5.24 -1.16 -16.29
C GLU A 112 -3.83 -1.33 -16.90
N GLY A 113 -3.36 -2.56 -17.03
CA GLY A 113 -2.07 -2.90 -17.60
C GLY A 113 -0.90 -2.68 -16.63
N ASP A 114 -0.10 -3.72 -16.43
CA ASP A 114 1.00 -3.75 -15.47
C ASP A 114 2.33 -3.33 -16.12
N THR A 115 2.30 -2.25 -16.91
CA THR A 115 3.47 -1.81 -17.68
C THR A 115 4.33 -0.83 -16.91
N GLN A 116 5.63 -0.80 -17.23
CA GLN A 116 6.54 0.22 -16.70
C GLN A 116 6.06 1.65 -17.02
N ALA A 117 5.46 1.85 -18.19
CA ALA A 117 4.88 3.14 -18.59
C ALA A 117 3.73 3.57 -17.66
N ALA A 118 2.86 2.63 -17.26
CA ALA A 118 1.79 2.90 -16.30
C ALA A 118 2.36 3.31 -14.93
N MET A 119 3.43 2.65 -14.46
CA MET A 119 4.09 2.99 -13.19
C MET A 119 4.73 4.38 -13.22
N LEU A 120 5.38 4.74 -14.33
CA LEU A 120 5.96 6.08 -14.52
C LEU A 120 4.88 7.16 -14.57
N SER A 121 3.78 6.91 -15.28
CA SER A 121 2.64 7.82 -15.34
C SER A 121 2.04 8.06 -13.96
N MET A 122 1.83 6.99 -13.18
CA MET A 122 1.32 7.11 -11.81
C MET A 122 2.28 7.87 -10.89
N ARG A 123 3.59 7.62 -11.00
CA ARG A 123 4.61 8.36 -10.23
C ARG A 123 4.57 9.85 -10.54
N GLU A 124 4.46 10.22 -11.81
CA GLU A 124 4.37 11.62 -12.21
C GLU A 124 3.05 12.24 -11.73
N HIS A 125 1.93 11.52 -11.84
CA HIS A 125 0.65 11.98 -11.32
C HIS A 125 0.72 12.28 -9.81
N LEU A 126 1.29 11.36 -9.02
CA LEU A 126 1.50 11.57 -7.57
C LEU A 126 2.42 12.78 -7.30
N ARG A 127 3.48 12.95 -8.08
CA ARG A 127 4.37 14.12 -7.97
C ARG A 127 3.60 15.42 -8.21
N GLN A 128 2.76 15.48 -9.23
CA GLN A 128 1.95 16.66 -9.56
C GLN A 128 0.88 16.96 -8.49
N MET A 129 0.35 15.93 -7.80
CA MET A 129 -0.56 16.14 -6.67
C MET A 129 0.14 16.75 -5.44
N VAL A 130 1.37 16.31 -5.18
CA VAL A 130 2.11 16.71 -3.97
C VAL A 130 2.80 18.07 -4.14
N LEU A 131 3.26 18.40 -5.35
CA LEU A 131 4.04 19.61 -5.62
C LEU A 131 3.34 20.91 -5.16
N PRO A 132 2.03 21.14 -5.41
CA PRO A 132 1.32 22.32 -4.93
C PRO A 132 1.18 22.39 -3.40
N ILE A 133 1.16 21.25 -2.71
CA ILE A 133 1.06 21.18 -1.25
C ILE A 133 2.38 21.68 -0.64
N ILE A 134 3.50 21.23 -1.20
CA ILE A 134 4.84 21.63 -0.77
C ILE A 134 5.08 23.12 -1.05
N THR A 135 4.71 23.61 -2.23
CA THR A 135 4.98 25.01 -2.61
C THR A 135 4.14 26.01 -1.83
N ARG A 136 2.89 25.66 -1.44
CA ARG A 136 2.06 26.50 -0.55
C ARG A 136 2.56 26.54 0.89
N GLY A 137 3.16 25.45 1.38
CA GLY A 137 3.83 25.42 2.69
C GLY A 137 5.09 26.29 2.77
N SER A 138 5.62 26.75 1.63
CA SER A 138 6.83 27.58 1.55
C SER A 138 6.55 29.08 1.45
N THR A 139 5.31 29.51 1.25
CA THR A 139 4.97 30.94 1.05
C THR A 139 4.48 31.66 2.30
N ASP A 140 4.30 30.97 3.42
CA ASP A 140 3.78 31.56 4.67
C ASP A 140 4.84 31.95 5.71
N THR A 141 6.14 31.79 5.39
CA THR A 141 7.22 32.35 6.22
C THR A 141 8.26 33.04 5.36
N GLY A 142 8.19 34.36 5.29
CA GLY A 142 9.33 35.20 4.91
C GLY A 142 9.04 36.10 3.71
N GLY A 143 8.70 37.36 4.02
CA GLY A 143 8.92 38.46 3.08
C GLY A 143 10.39 38.55 2.65
N PRO A 144 10.69 39.30 1.59
CA PRO A 144 12.03 39.33 1.00
C PRO A 144 13.08 39.76 2.04
N MET A 145 14.02 38.86 2.32
CA MET A 145 15.20 39.15 3.14
C MET A 145 16.05 40.17 2.37
N GLN A 146 16.23 41.37 2.94
CA GLN A 146 17.14 42.36 2.38
C GLN A 146 18.60 41.91 2.58
N PRO A 147 19.47 42.11 1.58
CA PRO A 147 20.88 41.76 1.69
C PRO A 147 21.60 42.84 2.50
N GLY A 148 21.96 42.53 3.74
CA GLY A 148 22.72 43.42 4.60
C GLY A 148 23.39 42.68 5.75
N GLU A 149 24.73 42.69 5.71
CA GLU A 149 25.65 42.66 6.85
C GLU A 149 25.80 41.34 7.63
N LEU A 150 26.72 40.50 7.14
CA LEU A 150 27.54 39.63 7.99
C LEU A 150 28.80 40.41 8.40
N GLU A 151 28.75 41.11 9.54
CA GLU A 151 29.97 41.47 10.26
C GLU A 151 30.41 40.28 11.11
N ILE A 152 31.62 39.81 10.85
CA ILE A 152 32.31 38.77 11.62
C ILE A 152 33.11 39.51 12.71
N THR A 153 32.80 39.22 13.98
CA THR A 153 33.72 39.38 15.11
C THR A 153 33.77 38.10 15.90
#